data_AF-A0A914K5X5-F1
#
_entry.id   AF-A0A914K5X5-F1
#
_cell.length_a   1.000
_cell.length_b   1.000
_cell.length_c   1.000
_cell.angle_alpha   90.00
_cell.angle_beta   90.00
_cell.angle_gamma   90.00
#
_symmetry.space_group_name_H-M   'P 1'
#
loop_
_entity.id
_entity.type
_entity.pdbx_description
1 polymer ?
#
loop_
_entity_poly.entity_id
_entity_poly.type
_entity_poly.pdbx_seq_one_letter_code
_entity_poly.pdbx_strand_id
1 'polypeptide(L)'
;MGVFNFVDDGSLQGCAALKLSDGRKRSMSLWVEFITASGYLSARKIRSRFQTLITQALERSQYRDVCALLNDNSDVRLRIHHTYTVQIICSFRCTGIWPRSANQWPSPINTEWPNPMIVSEVKNEGFDLLSKEVPVPVPPQNVGPTANNKQPNTNTMEGDAWAMSMASAENLLLSHSNRQKALSILKTLRDRHLDYPGSPVTNYILKTLILYECEKHQQEHEWFDINLGDRVIGKYIQLLNY
;
A
#
# COMPACT_ATOMS: atom_id res chain seq x y z
N MET A 1 22.74 11.22 -14.08
CA MET A 1 22.30 10.00 -13.36
C MET A 1 21.24 9.27 -14.16
N GLY A 2 21.08 7.96 -14.00
CA GLY A 2 19.98 7.19 -14.58
C GLY A 2 18.66 7.62 -13.94
N VAL A 3 17.78 8.26 -14.72
CA VAL A 3 16.47 8.75 -14.25
C VAL A 3 15.39 7.75 -14.64
N PHE A 4 14.50 7.42 -13.70
CA PHE A 4 13.34 6.58 -13.97
C PHE A 4 12.09 7.46 -14.08
N ASN A 5 11.27 7.16 -15.06
CA ASN A 5 9.91 7.66 -15.19
C ASN A 5 8.97 6.74 -14.42
N PHE A 6 8.06 7.35 -13.67
CA PHE A 6 6.90 6.68 -13.12
C PHE A 6 5.89 6.39 -14.24
N VAL A 7 5.40 5.14 -14.31
CA VAL A 7 4.45 4.66 -15.30
C VAL A 7 3.27 4.02 -14.59
N ASP A 8 2.12 4.68 -14.67
CA ASP A 8 0.82 4.21 -14.17
C ASP A 8 -0.17 4.22 -15.34
N ASP A 9 -0.31 3.07 -15.98
CA ASP A 9 -1.15 2.83 -17.15
C ASP A 9 -2.42 2.02 -16.83
N GLY A 10 -2.63 1.67 -15.55
CA GLY A 10 -3.77 0.88 -15.10
C GLY A 10 -3.69 -0.62 -15.45
N SER A 11 -2.56 -1.11 -15.97
CA SER A 11 -2.38 -2.53 -16.31
C SER A 11 -2.45 -3.45 -15.08
N LEU A 12 -1.98 -2.98 -13.92
CA LEU A 12 -2.06 -3.68 -12.64
C LEU A 12 -2.64 -2.73 -11.58
N GLN A 13 -3.83 -3.04 -11.08
CA GLN A 13 -4.51 -2.18 -10.11
C GLN A 13 -3.69 -2.03 -8.82
N GLY A 14 -3.56 -0.80 -8.34
CA GLY A 14 -2.80 -0.49 -7.13
C GLY A 14 -1.28 -0.60 -7.30
N CYS A 15 -0.79 -0.82 -8.51
CA CYS A 15 0.64 -0.94 -8.81
C CYS A 15 1.07 0.00 -9.94
N ALA A 16 2.37 0.25 -10.01
CA ALA A 16 2.99 1.03 -11.06
C ALA A 16 4.36 0.47 -11.43
N ALA A 17 4.92 0.98 -12.52
CA ALA A 17 6.23 0.61 -13.01
C ALA A 17 7.20 1.80 -12.98
N LEU A 18 8.49 1.50 -12.80
CA LEU A 18 9.58 2.46 -12.95
C LEU A 18 10.39 2.09 -14.20
N LYS A 19 10.43 2.98 -15.20
CA LYS A 19 11.11 2.73 -16.48
C LYS A 19 12.18 3.77 -16.73
N LEU A 20 13.36 3.34 -17.19
CA LEU A 20 14.42 4.29 -17.58
C LEU A 20 13.90 5.30 -18.60
N SER A 21 14.19 6.58 -18.38
CA SER A 21 13.84 7.65 -19.31
C SER A 21 14.69 7.63 -20.58
N ASP A 22 15.96 7.23 -20.46
CA ASP A 22 16.88 7.01 -21.57
C ASP A 22 17.71 5.75 -21.32
N GLY A 23 17.57 4.75 -22.20
CA GLY A 23 18.28 3.47 -22.11
C GLY A 23 19.81 3.61 -22.12
N ARG A 24 20.35 4.67 -22.74
CA ARG A 24 21.80 4.95 -22.75
C ARG A 24 22.33 5.33 -21.37
N LYS A 25 21.46 5.78 -20.46
CA LYS A 25 21.81 6.13 -19.08
C LYS A 25 21.68 4.95 -18.11
N ARG A 26 21.50 3.72 -18.60
CA ARG A 26 21.38 2.50 -17.79
C ARG A 26 22.58 2.30 -16.86
N SER A 27 23.80 2.42 -17.37
CA SER A 27 25.05 2.29 -16.60
C SER A 27 25.24 3.39 -15.56
N MET A 28 24.50 4.50 -15.68
CA MET A 28 24.54 5.63 -14.75
C MET A 28 23.52 5.51 -13.62
N SER A 29 22.77 4.39 -13.55
CA SER A 29 21.84 4.11 -12.46
C SER A 29 22.53 3.35 -11.35
N LEU A 30 22.28 3.74 -10.09
CA LEU A 30 22.74 3.00 -8.91
C LEU A 30 22.16 1.58 -8.85
N TRP A 31 21.02 1.36 -9.49
CA TRP A 31 20.27 0.12 -9.46
C TRP A 31 20.44 -0.72 -10.73
N VAL A 32 21.53 -0.50 -11.48
CA VAL A 32 21.75 -1.04 -12.84
C VAL A 32 21.52 -2.56 -12.94
N GLU A 33 21.92 -3.32 -11.93
CA GLU A 33 21.79 -4.79 -11.88
C GLU A 33 20.33 -5.26 -11.78
N PHE A 34 19.42 -4.40 -11.29
CA PHE A 34 18.00 -4.70 -11.12
C PHE A 34 17.13 -4.26 -12.30
N ILE A 35 17.74 -3.61 -13.29
CA ILE A 35 17.02 -3.14 -14.49
C ILE A 35 16.87 -4.31 -15.46
N THR A 36 15.64 -4.60 -15.87
CA THR A 36 15.32 -5.64 -16.86
C THR A 36 15.86 -5.28 -18.25
N ALA A 37 15.91 -6.25 -19.17
CA ALA A 37 16.30 -6.00 -20.55
C ALA A 37 15.43 -4.92 -21.23
N SER A 38 14.15 -4.86 -20.86
CA SER A 38 13.17 -3.88 -21.34
C SER A 38 13.26 -2.51 -20.65
N GLY A 39 14.22 -2.31 -19.74
CA GLY A 39 14.48 -1.02 -19.09
C GLY A 39 13.64 -0.71 -17.86
N TYR A 40 12.92 -1.69 -17.29
CA TYR A 40 12.14 -1.53 -16.07
C TYR A 40 12.96 -1.87 -14.83
N LEU A 41 12.78 -1.12 -13.74
CA LEU A 41 13.38 -1.43 -12.46
C LEU A 41 12.53 -2.47 -11.72
N SER A 42 13.05 -3.69 -11.56
CA SER A 42 12.32 -4.81 -10.96
C SER A 42 12.24 -4.70 -9.43
N ALA A 43 11.03 -4.57 -8.90
CA ALA A 43 10.77 -4.62 -7.46
C ALA A 43 11.18 -5.98 -6.86
N ARG A 44 10.82 -7.09 -7.53
CA ARG A 44 11.16 -8.46 -7.12
C ARG A 44 12.67 -8.68 -6.97
N LYS A 45 13.46 -8.26 -7.96
CA LYS A 45 14.93 -8.45 -7.92
C LYS A 45 15.57 -7.66 -6.78
N ILE A 46 15.12 -6.41 -6.56
CA ILE A 46 15.56 -5.60 -5.41
C ILE A 46 15.20 -6.32 -4.10
N ARG A 47 13.96 -6.79 -3.96
CA ARG A 47 13.50 -7.48 -2.75
C ARG A 47 14.28 -8.76 -2.46
N SER A 48 14.51 -9.58 -3.49
CA SER A 48 15.29 -10.82 -3.37
C SER A 48 16.75 -10.56 -2.96
N ARG A 49 17.39 -9.54 -3.56
CA ARG A 49 18.73 -9.13 -3.14
C ARG A 49 18.73 -8.61 -1.70
N PHE A 50 17.75 -7.78 -1.35
CA PHE A 50 17.62 -7.24 0.00
C PHE A 50 17.37 -8.34 1.04
N GLN A 51 16.53 -9.33 0.74
CA GLN A 51 16.31 -10.50 1.58
C GLN A 51 17.62 -11.25 1.86
N THR A 52 18.43 -11.48 0.81
CA THR A 52 19.75 -12.11 0.94
C THR A 52 20.67 -11.33 1.88
N LEU A 53 20.70 -10.00 1.74
CA LEU A 53 21.52 -9.13 2.61
C LEU A 53 21.03 -9.17 4.06
N ILE A 54 19.72 -9.21 4.29
CA ILE A 54 19.15 -9.31 5.63
C ILE A 54 19.47 -10.67 6.27
N THR A 55 19.39 -11.77 5.51
CA THR A 55 19.82 -13.09 6.01
C THR A 55 21.27 -13.05 6.49
N GLN A 56 22.18 -12.54 5.65
CA GLN A 56 23.59 -12.42 6.00
C GLN A 56 23.83 -11.49 7.20
N ALA A 57 23.05 -10.41 7.32
CA ALA A 57 23.12 -9.50 8.44
C ALA A 57 22.65 -10.17 9.75
N LEU A 58 21.59 -10.99 9.71
CA LEU A 58 21.09 -11.74 10.86
C LEU A 58 22.12 -12.76 11.35
N GLU A 59 22.76 -13.50 10.44
CA GLU A 59 23.79 -14.50 10.79
C GLU A 59 24.96 -13.87 11.56
N ARG A 60 25.31 -12.62 11.25
CA ARG A 60 26.39 -11.87 11.89
C ARG A 60 25.94 -11.00 13.05
N SER A 61 24.63 -10.95 13.32
CA SER A 61 24.05 -10.06 14.33
C SER A 61 24.21 -10.61 15.74
N GLN A 62 24.36 -9.72 16.71
CA GLN A 62 24.23 -10.05 18.13
C GLN A 62 22.82 -10.54 18.51
N TYR A 63 21.83 -10.29 17.65
CA TYR A 63 20.44 -10.68 17.84
C TYR A 63 20.04 -11.97 17.10
N ARG A 64 21.00 -12.73 16.54
CA ARG A 64 20.72 -13.94 15.75
C ARG A 64 19.85 -14.97 16.46
N ASP A 65 19.95 -15.04 17.79
CA ASP A 65 19.22 -16.03 18.61
C ASP A 65 17.78 -15.60 18.90
N VAL A 66 17.44 -14.32 18.67
CA VAL A 66 16.11 -13.76 18.93
C VAL A 66 15.40 -13.26 17.68
N CYS A 67 16.13 -13.06 16.58
CA CYS A 67 15.61 -12.58 15.30
C CYS A 67 15.80 -13.65 14.22
N ALA A 68 14.71 -14.09 13.61
CA ALA A 68 14.72 -15.04 12.51
C ALA A 68 13.97 -14.50 11.29
N LEU A 69 14.49 -14.75 10.08
CA LEU A 69 13.78 -14.45 8.84
C LEU A 69 12.63 -15.46 8.65
N LEU A 70 11.46 -14.96 8.25
CA LEU A 70 10.32 -15.77 7.83
C LEU A 70 10.41 -16.03 6.32
N ASN A 71 10.26 -17.30 5.93
CA ASN A 71 10.42 -17.77 4.55
C ASN A 71 9.10 -18.26 3.93
N ASP A 72 7.98 -17.74 4.42
CA ASP A 72 6.63 -18.11 4.00
C ASP A 72 6.15 -17.35 2.75
N ASN A 73 6.76 -16.22 2.40
CA ASN A 73 6.54 -15.53 1.12
C ASN A 73 7.80 -14.80 0.62
N SER A 74 7.65 -13.99 -0.45
CA SER A 74 8.77 -13.22 -1.03
C SER A 74 9.09 -11.90 -0.31
N ASP A 75 8.37 -11.57 0.77
CA ASP A 75 8.60 -10.35 1.54
C ASP A 75 9.70 -10.54 2.60
N VAL A 76 10.40 -9.46 2.91
CA VAL A 76 11.38 -9.46 4.01
C VAL A 76 10.65 -9.28 5.34
N ARG A 77 10.39 -10.40 6.02
CA ARG A 77 9.71 -10.43 7.32
C ARG A 77 10.58 -11.08 8.39
N LEU A 78 10.74 -10.41 9.52
CA LEU A 78 11.50 -10.86 10.67
C LEU A 78 10.55 -11.24 11.80
N ARG A 79 10.81 -12.37 12.44
CA ARG A 79 10.21 -12.73 13.72
C ARG A 79 11.20 -12.41 14.83
N ILE A 80 10.78 -11.58 15.77
CA ILE A 80 11.58 -11.11 16.91
C ILE A 80 11.00 -11.71 18.20
N HIS A 81 11.84 -12.33 19.02
CA HIS A 81 11.47 -13.00 20.29
C HIS A 81 10.31 -13.99 20.13
N HIS A 82 10.20 -14.64 18.97
CA HIS A 82 9.06 -15.51 18.60
C HIS A 82 7.67 -14.87 18.70
N THR A 83 7.58 -13.55 18.94
CA THR A 83 6.34 -12.87 19.31
C THR A 83 5.97 -11.81 18.28
N TYR A 84 6.92 -10.96 17.93
CA TYR A 84 6.68 -9.84 17.02
C TYR A 84 7.05 -10.21 15.60
N THR A 85 6.22 -9.83 14.64
CA THR A 85 6.54 -9.92 13.21
C THR A 85 6.74 -8.52 12.67
N VAL A 86 7.89 -8.27 12.06
CA VAL A 86 8.27 -6.98 11.46
C VAL A 86 8.54 -7.19 9.98
N GLN A 87 7.80 -6.49 9.12
CA GLN A 87 8.06 -6.45 7.68
C GLN A 87 8.91 -5.23 7.34
N ILE A 88 10.00 -5.43 6.62
CA ILE A 88 10.87 -4.36 6.11
C ILE A 88 10.67 -4.28 4.61
N ILE A 89 10.24 -3.12 4.11
CA ILE A 89 9.85 -2.94 2.71
C ILE A 89 10.77 -1.90 2.08
N CYS A 90 11.47 -2.27 0.99
CA CYS A 90 12.18 -1.28 0.18
C CYS A 90 11.17 -0.38 -0.53
N SER A 91 11.37 0.92 -0.47
CA SER A 91 10.46 1.88 -1.10
C SER A 91 11.18 3.01 -1.83
N PHE A 92 10.47 3.61 -2.79
CA PHE A 92 10.83 4.89 -3.37
C PHE A 92 9.73 5.90 -3.07
N ARG A 93 10.13 7.05 -2.54
CA ARG A 93 9.23 8.19 -2.31
C ARG A 93 9.00 8.95 -3.61
N CYS A 94 7.74 9.21 -3.94
CA CYS A 94 7.32 9.99 -5.10
C CYS A 94 6.60 11.26 -4.62
N THR A 95 7.33 12.39 -4.58
CA THR A 95 6.77 13.71 -4.21
C THR A 95 6.51 14.57 -5.45
N GLY A 96 5.51 15.45 -5.38
CA GLY A 96 5.21 16.42 -6.44
C GLY A 96 4.65 15.80 -7.73
N ILE A 97 4.33 14.50 -7.71
CA ILE A 97 3.62 13.80 -8.76
C ILE A 97 2.45 13.04 -8.14
N TRP A 98 1.34 12.94 -8.87
CA TRP A 98 0.15 12.20 -8.44
C TRP A 98 -0.16 11.05 -9.42
N PRO A 99 -0.48 9.84 -8.95
CA PRO A 99 -0.81 8.72 -9.83
C PRO A 99 -1.99 9.03 -10.73
N ARG A 100 -1.92 8.59 -11.99
CA ARG A 100 -2.99 8.78 -12.97
C ARG A 100 -4.26 8.03 -12.56
N SER A 101 -4.10 6.81 -12.05
CA SER A 101 -5.15 5.97 -11.51
C SER A 101 -5.91 6.62 -10.33
N ALA A 102 -5.23 7.50 -9.59
CA ALA A 102 -5.81 8.25 -8.47
C ALA A 102 -6.26 9.67 -8.85
N ASN A 103 -6.17 10.07 -10.12
CA ASN A 103 -6.42 11.46 -10.52
C ASN A 103 -7.90 11.85 -10.50
N GLN A 104 -8.79 10.87 -10.46
CA GLN A 104 -10.23 11.07 -10.23
C GLN A 104 -10.57 11.54 -8.80
N TRP A 105 -9.60 11.54 -7.89
CA TRP A 105 -9.75 12.09 -6.54
C TRP A 105 -9.33 13.57 -6.49
N PRO A 106 -10.07 14.44 -5.78
CA PRO A 106 -11.29 14.16 -5.01
C PRO A 106 -12.51 13.87 -5.91
N SER A 107 -13.48 13.11 -5.38
CA SER A 107 -14.70 12.75 -6.11
C SER A 107 -15.47 14.01 -6.53
N PRO A 108 -15.86 14.14 -7.81
CA PRO A 108 -16.60 15.31 -8.28
C PRO A 108 -18.01 15.43 -7.66
N ILE A 109 -18.51 14.35 -7.06
CA ILE A 109 -19.81 14.33 -6.37
C ILE A 109 -19.70 14.93 -4.96
N ASN A 110 -18.52 14.88 -4.35
CA ASN A 110 -18.27 15.38 -3.00
C ASN A 110 -17.43 16.66 -3.09
N THR A 111 -18.07 17.77 -3.44
CA THR A 111 -17.36 19.03 -3.70
C THR A 111 -16.94 19.79 -2.45
N GLU A 112 -17.49 19.48 -1.27
CA GLU A 112 -17.19 20.25 -0.05
C GLU A 112 -16.09 19.62 0.83
N TRP A 113 -15.76 18.34 0.65
CA TRP A 113 -14.69 17.68 1.39
C TRP A 113 -13.76 16.82 0.52
N PRO A 114 -12.44 16.93 0.70
CA PRO A 114 -11.77 17.89 1.57
C PRO A 114 -11.69 19.29 0.94
N ASN A 115 -11.42 20.31 1.76
CA ASN A 115 -11.15 21.66 1.28
C ASN A 115 -10.06 21.64 0.18
N PRO A 116 -10.18 22.42 -0.92
CA PRO A 116 -9.17 22.49 -1.98
C PRO A 116 -7.72 22.70 -1.51
N MET A 117 -7.50 23.42 -0.41
CA MET A 117 -6.17 23.58 0.19
C MET A 117 -5.60 22.24 0.67
N ILE A 118 -6.40 21.46 1.39
CA ILE A 118 -6.04 20.11 1.85
C ILE A 118 -5.83 19.18 0.65
N VAL A 119 -6.64 19.29 -0.42
CA VAL A 119 -6.42 18.52 -1.66
C VAL A 119 -5.02 18.79 -2.22
N SER A 120 -4.60 20.06 -2.27
CA SER A 120 -3.28 20.43 -2.75
C SER A 120 -2.18 19.85 -1.85
N GLU A 121 -2.32 19.96 -0.53
CA GLU A 121 -1.35 19.40 0.42
C GLU A 121 -1.24 17.88 0.29
N VAL A 122 -2.36 17.16 0.20
CA VAL A 122 -2.41 15.71 0.01
C VAL A 122 -1.75 15.29 -1.31
N LYS A 123 -1.99 16.01 -2.41
CA LYS A 123 -1.34 15.72 -3.70
C LYS A 123 0.15 16.04 -3.67
N ASN A 124 0.56 17.09 -2.97
CA ASN A 124 1.97 17.48 -2.83
C ASN A 124 2.75 16.50 -1.95
N GLU A 125 2.12 15.96 -0.91
CA GLU A 125 2.66 14.90 -0.05
C GLU A 125 3.10 13.69 -0.90
N GLY A 126 2.30 13.35 -1.90
CA GLY A 126 2.61 12.31 -2.88
C GLY A 126 2.38 10.91 -2.31
N PHE A 127 3.19 9.95 -2.75
CA PHE A 127 2.99 8.53 -2.46
C PHE A 127 4.31 7.76 -2.43
N ASP A 128 4.25 6.52 -1.98
CA ASP A 128 5.39 5.60 -1.97
C ASP A 128 5.17 4.45 -2.94
N LEU A 129 6.25 4.05 -3.61
CA LEU A 129 6.32 2.82 -4.39
C LEU A 129 7.00 1.75 -3.54
N LEU A 130 6.26 0.70 -3.21
CA LEU A 130 6.69 -0.36 -2.31
C LEU A 130 7.09 -1.61 -3.08
N SER A 131 8.26 -2.16 -2.78
CA SER A 131 8.62 -3.50 -3.20
C SER A 131 8.04 -4.52 -2.22
N LYS A 132 6.80 -4.93 -2.46
CA LYS A 132 6.12 -5.99 -1.73
C LYS A 132 5.35 -6.89 -2.69
N GLU A 133 4.99 -8.08 -2.23
CA GLU A 133 4.08 -8.93 -2.97
C GLU A 133 2.66 -8.32 -2.98
N VAL A 134 2.01 -8.32 -4.14
CA VAL A 134 0.61 -7.89 -4.28
C VAL A 134 -0.22 -9.12 -4.59
N PRO A 135 -1.19 -9.48 -3.74
CA PRO A 135 -2.09 -10.60 -4.02
C PRO A 135 -2.86 -10.34 -5.31
N VAL A 136 -2.79 -11.27 -6.26
CA VAL A 136 -3.63 -11.23 -7.46
C VAL A 136 -5.07 -11.55 -7.04
N PRO A 137 -6.06 -10.69 -7.33
CA PRO A 137 -7.46 -11.08 -7.17
C PRO A 137 -7.72 -12.26 -8.10
N VAL A 138 -7.96 -13.45 -7.53
CA VAL A 138 -8.45 -14.59 -8.30
C VAL A 138 -9.84 -14.19 -8.80
N PRO A 139 -10.09 -14.12 -10.12
CA PRO A 139 -11.43 -13.83 -10.61
C PRO A 139 -12.40 -14.91 -10.09
N PRO A 140 -13.64 -14.55 -9.72
CA PRO A 140 -14.60 -15.52 -9.22
C PRO A 140 -14.79 -16.64 -10.25
N GLN A 141 -14.64 -17.89 -9.81
CA GLN A 141 -14.68 -19.11 -10.62
C GLN A 141 -16.10 -19.46 -11.14
N ASN A 142 -16.87 -18.48 -11.62
CA ASN A 142 -18.23 -18.67 -12.14
C ASN A 142 -18.34 -18.45 -13.65
N VAL A 143 -17.29 -18.72 -14.42
CA VAL A 143 -17.38 -18.83 -15.88
C VAL A 143 -16.96 -20.24 -16.26
N GLY A 144 -17.89 -20.99 -16.85
CA GLY A 144 -17.74 -22.40 -17.21
C GLY A 144 -16.57 -22.67 -18.18
N PRO A 145 -16.26 -23.96 -18.43
CA PRO A 145 -15.02 -24.37 -19.07
C PRO A 145 -15.05 -24.00 -20.56
N THR A 146 -14.51 -22.84 -20.92
CA THR A 146 -14.06 -22.58 -22.29
C THR A 146 -12.59 -22.98 -22.39
N ALA A 147 -12.37 -24.13 -23.01
CA ALA A 147 -11.07 -24.65 -23.37
C ALA A 147 -10.33 -23.63 -24.26
N ASN A 148 -9.38 -22.91 -23.66
CA ASN A 148 -8.18 -22.38 -24.31
C ASN A 148 -7.18 -22.00 -23.21
N ASN A 149 -6.47 -23.01 -22.71
CA ASN A 149 -5.37 -22.89 -21.76
C ASN A 149 -4.14 -22.22 -22.42
N LYS A 150 -4.25 -20.93 -22.72
CA LYS A 150 -3.11 -20.03 -22.70
C LYS A 150 -3.22 -19.23 -21.40
N GLN A 151 -2.69 -19.78 -20.30
CA GLN A 151 -2.27 -18.94 -19.19
C GLN A 151 -1.43 -17.82 -19.80
N PRO A 152 -1.87 -16.55 -19.76
CA PRO A 152 -1.00 -15.48 -20.19
C PRO A 152 0.21 -15.53 -19.27
N ASN A 153 1.39 -15.34 -19.83
CA ASN A 153 2.70 -15.44 -19.16
C ASN A 153 2.92 -14.28 -18.16
N THR A 154 1.86 -13.80 -17.49
CA THR A 154 1.76 -12.57 -16.69
C THR A 154 2.43 -12.68 -15.33
N ASN A 155 2.68 -13.91 -14.85
CA ASN A 155 3.44 -14.18 -13.60
C ASN A 155 4.85 -13.55 -13.58
N THR A 156 5.43 -13.19 -14.73
CA THR A 156 6.78 -12.62 -14.81
C THR A 156 6.79 -11.10 -14.61
N MET A 157 5.80 -10.36 -15.12
CA MET A 157 5.78 -8.89 -15.04
C MET A 157 5.16 -8.36 -13.74
N GLU A 158 4.22 -9.10 -13.15
CA GLU A 158 3.47 -8.66 -11.96
C GLU A 158 4.35 -8.52 -10.70
N GLY A 159 5.32 -9.41 -10.49
CA GLY A 159 6.23 -9.26 -9.35
C GLY A 159 7.29 -8.18 -9.54
N ASP A 160 7.51 -7.73 -10.77
CA ASP A 160 8.45 -6.65 -11.07
C ASP A 160 7.83 -5.26 -10.85
N ALA A 161 6.51 -5.19 -10.70
CA ALA A 161 5.77 -3.96 -10.41
C ALA A 161 5.93 -3.52 -8.94
N TRP A 162 5.68 -2.22 -8.72
CA TRP A 162 5.77 -1.58 -7.42
C TRP A 162 4.37 -1.28 -6.90
N ALA A 163 4.06 -1.72 -5.69
CA ALA A 163 2.77 -1.42 -5.07
C ALA A 163 2.72 0.04 -4.64
N MET A 164 1.65 0.76 -4.99
CA MET A 164 1.47 2.14 -4.56
C MET A 164 0.94 2.19 -3.12
N SER A 165 1.45 3.13 -2.34
CA SER A 165 1.03 3.38 -0.97
C SER A 165 0.78 4.86 -0.75
N MET A 166 -0.45 5.20 -0.36
CA MET A 166 -0.88 6.56 -0.03
C MET A 166 -0.78 6.86 1.47
N ALA A 167 -0.05 6.04 2.25
CA ALA A 167 -0.12 6.07 3.70
C ALA A 167 0.08 7.46 4.33
N SER A 168 1.06 8.23 3.86
CA SER A 168 1.31 9.59 4.37
C SER A 168 0.22 10.58 3.94
N ALA A 169 -0.18 10.54 2.67
CA ALA A 169 -1.26 11.34 2.11
C ALA A 169 -2.60 11.10 2.83
N GLU A 170 -2.94 9.83 3.11
CA GLU A 170 -4.12 9.45 3.89
C GLU A 170 -4.06 9.96 5.33
N ASN A 171 -2.89 9.88 5.98
CA ASN A 171 -2.71 10.35 7.35
C ASN A 171 -2.88 11.88 7.44
N LEU A 172 -2.38 12.60 6.44
CA LEU A 172 -2.57 14.04 6.29
C LEU A 172 -4.04 14.38 6.06
N LEU A 173 -4.73 13.63 5.20
CA LEU A 173 -6.16 13.83 4.95
C LEU A 173 -7.01 13.63 6.21
N LEU A 174 -6.60 12.72 7.10
CA LEU A 174 -7.28 12.44 8.37
C LEU A 174 -6.79 13.31 9.54
N SER A 175 -5.78 14.16 9.38
CA SER A 175 -5.16 14.91 10.49
C SER A 175 -6.07 15.96 11.13
N HIS A 176 -7.12 16.36 10.43
CA HIS A 176 -8.01 17.44 10.84
C HIS A 176 -9.20 16.92 11.68
N SER A 177 -9.55 17.65 12.74
CA SER A 177 -10.63 17.31 13.70
C SER A 177 -10.41 15.93 14.38
N ASN A 178 -11.45 15.31 14.94
CA ASN A 178 -11.33 14.02 15.65
C ASN A 178 -11.35 12.79 14.72
N ARG A 179 -11.04 12.93 13.43
CA ARG A 179 -11.01 11.82 12.46
C ARG A 179 -9.99 10.75 12.85
N GLN A 180 -8.78 11.15 13.26
CA GLN A 180 -7.79 10.20 13.78
C GLN A 180 -8.25 9.54 15.08
N LYS A 181 -8.96 10.27 15.95
CA LYS A 181 -9.51 9.71 17.20
C LYS A 181 -10.55 8.63 16.89
N ALA A 182 -11.45 8.86 15.94
CA ALA A 182 -12.41 7.86 15.47
C ALA A 182 -11.69 6.59 14.96
N LEU A 183 -10.66 6.76 14.13
CA LEU A 183 -9.85 5.66 13.62
C LEU A 183 -9.14 4.90 14.76
N SER A 184 -8.58 5.60 15.75
CA SER A 184 -7.91 4.98 16.89
C SER A 184 -8.87 4.15 17.75
N ILE A 185 -10.11 4.62 17.94
CA ILE A 185 -11.15 3.84 18.62
C ILE A 185 -11.45 2.56 17.83
N LEU A 186 -11.67 2.67 16.51
CA LEU A 186 -11.94 1.50 15.66
C LEU A 186 -10.79 0.49 15.66
N LYS A 187 -9.54 0.95 15.59
CA LYS A 187 -8.36 0.07 15.70
C LYS A 187 -8.32 -0.64 17.05
N THR A 188 -8.59 0.08 18.14
CA THR A 188 -8.63 -0.50 19.49
C THR A 188 -9.72 -1.57 19.60
N LEU A 189 -10.91 -1.32 19.04
CA LEU A 189 -12.00 -2.31 19.02
C LEU A 189 -11.62 -3.54 18.19
N ARG A 190 -11.01 -3.33 17.02
CA ARG A 190 -10.54 -4.43 16.17
C ARG A 190 -9.50 -5.27 16.88
N ASP A 191 -8.46 -4.66 17.44
CA ASP A 191 -7.36 -5.38 18.09
C ASP A 191 -7.85 -6.17 19.32
N ARG A 192 -8.94 -5.73 19.97
CA ARG A 192 -9.52 -6.43 21.14
C ARG A 192 -10.57 -7.48 20.81
N HIS A 193 -11.28 -7.34 19.68
CA HIS A 193 -12.49 -8.13 19.42
C HIS A 193 -12.52 -8.80 18.04
N LEU A 194 -11.72 -8.32 17.08
CA LEU A 194 -11.71 -8.77 15.69
C LEU A 194 -10.34 -9.28 15.24
N ASP A 195 -9.34 -9.33 16.11
CA ASP A 195 -7.99 -9.85 15.79
C ASP A 195 -7.87 -11.32 16.19
N TYR A 196 -8.33 -12.19 15.29
CA TYR A 196 -8.24 -13.64 15.40
C TYR A 196 -7.57 -14.24 14.15
N PRO A 197 -7.02 -15.48 14.22
CA PRO A 197 -6.39 -16.11 13.07
C PRO A 197 -7.32 -16.16 11.85
N GLY A 198 -6.88 -15.56 10.74
CA GLY A 198 -7.67 -15.48 9.51
C GLY A 198 -8.69 -14.33 9.46
N SER A 199 -8.67 -13.41 10.43
CA SER A 199 -9.55 -12.24 10.39
C SER A 199 -9.36 -11.43 9.10
N PRO A 200 -10.43 -11.18 8.33
CA PRO A 200 -10.35 -10.42 7.10
C PRO A 200 -10.20 -8.91 7.35
N VAL A 201 -10.48 -8.45 8.58
CA VAL A 201 -10.52 -7.04 8.93
C VAL A 201 -9.11 -6.57 9.29
N THR A 202 -8.56 -5.67 8.48
CA THR A 202 -7.27 -5.03 8.74
C THR A 202 -7.44 -3.60 9.21
N ASN A 203 -6.42 -3.06 9.89
CA ASN A 203 -6.38 -1.64 10.23
C ASN A 203 -6.45 -0.71 9.00
N TYR A 204 -6.05 -1.21 7.82
CA TYR A 204 -6.17 -0.48 6.57
C TYR A 204 -7.65 -0.38 6.12
N ILE A 205 -8.41 -1.47 6.20
CA ILE A 205 -9.86 -1.47 5.91
C ILE A 205 -10.59 -0.45 6.79
N LEU A 206 -10.27 -0.40 8.09
CA LEU A 206 -10.87 0.58 9.01
C LEU A 206 -10.52 2.02 8.62
N LYS A 207 -9.27 2.27 8.20
CA LYS A 207 -8.86 3.59 7.70
C LYS A 207 -9.66 3.97 6.46
N THR A 208 -9.80 3.06 5.50
CA THR A 208 -10.59 3.27 4.28
C THR A 208 -12.05 3.57 4.60
N LEU A 209 -12.66 2.88 5.57
CA LEU A 209 -14.03 3.16 6.01
C LEU A 209 -14.18 4.56 6.59
N ILE A 210 -13.21 5.02 7.40
CA ILE A 210 -13.22 6.39 7.93
C ILE A 210 -13.03 7.41 6.82
N LEU A 211 -12.17 7.15 5.83
CA LEU A 211 -12.02 8.03 4.66
C LEU A 211 -13.33 8.19 3.90
N TYR A 212 -14.06 7.10 3.64
CA TYR A 212 -15.39 7.17 3.03
C TYR A 212 -16.45 7.82 3.93
N GLU A 213 -16.30 7.72 5.26
CA GLU A 213 -17.19 8.42 6.18
C GLU A 213 -17.00 9.92 6.13
N CYS A 214 -15.76 10.39 5.93
CA CYS A 214 -15.47 11.81 5.75
C CYS A 214 -16.10 12.38 4.47
N GLU A 215 -16.21 11.56 3.42
CA GLU A 215 -16.94 11.95 2.21
C GLU A 215 -18.44 12.11 2.45
N LYS A 216 -19.03 11.38 3.41
CA LYS A 216 -20.45 11.50 3.79
C LYS A 216 -20.70 12.63 4.79
N HIS A 217 -19.78 12.81 5.74
CA HIS A 217 -19.85 13.79 6.81
C HIS A 217 -18.74 14.82 6.60
N GLN A 218 -19.02 15.76 5.72
CA GLN A 218 -18.04 16.66 5.13
C GLN A 218 -17.64 17.78 6.12
N GLN A 219 -18.55 18.15 7.01
CA GLN A 219 -18.42 19.33 7.86
C GLN A 219 -17.62 19.03 9.14
N GLU A 220 -16.76 19.96 9.57
CA GLU A 220 -15.87 19.71 10.72
C GLU A 220 -16.61 19.43 12.03
N HIS A 221 -17.75 20.09 12.26
CA HIS A 221 -18.55 19.93 13.47
C HIS A 221 -19.17 18.53 13.60
N GLU A 222 -19.35 17.81 12.49
CA GLU A 222 -19.80 16.42 12.49
C GLU A 222 -18.75 15.45 13.04
N TRP A 223 -17.51 15.93 13.20
CA TRP A 223 -16.38 15.21 13.78
C TRP A 223 -16.01 15.71 15.18
N PHE A 224 -16.82 16.56 15.80
CA PHE A 224 -16.60 16.94 17.20
C PHE A 224 -16.94 15.79 18.16
N ASP A 225 -16.45 15.89 19.40
CA ASP A 225 -16.56 14.80 20.38
C ASP A 225 -18.01 14.32 20.61
N ILE A 226 -18.97 15.25 20.57
CA ILE A 226 -20.40 14.96 20.73
C ILE A 226 -20.96 13.99 19.67
N ASN A 227 -20.39 14.00 18.45
CA ASN A 227 -20.86 13.22 17.30
C ASN A 227 -19.97 12.00 17.04
N LEU A 228 -18.87 11.83 17.80
CA LEU A 228 -17.88 10.79 17.57
C LEU A 228 -18.47 9.38 17.72
N GLY A 229 -19.41 9.21 18.66
CA GLY A 229 -20.13 7.95 18.84
C GLY A 229 -20.83 7.48 17.58
N ASP A 230 -21.56 8.39 16.91
CA ASP A 230 -22.29 8.08 15.68
C ASP A 230 -21.36 7.69 14.53
N ARG A 231 -20.23 8.39 14.40
CA ARG A 231 -19.20 8.10 13.37
C ARG A 231 -18.57 6.72 13.57
N VAL A 232 -18.34 6.30 14.82
CA VAL A 232 -17.77 4.99 15.13
C VAL A 232 -18.80 3.87 14.98
N ILE A 233 -20.01 4.03 15.53
CA ILE A 233 -21.07 3.01 15.51
C ILE A 233 -21.54 2.74 14.09
N GLY A 234 -21.76 3.80 13.29
CA GLY A 234 -22.20 3.66 11.91
C GLY A 234 -21.24 2.83 11.05
N LYS A 235 -19.93 2.91 11.29
CA LYS A 235 -18.93 2.11 10.56
C LYS A 235 -18.82 0.69 11.08
N TYR A 236 -18.96 0.49 12.39
CA TYR A 236 -18.98 -0.85 12.96
C TYR A 236 -20.15 -1.68 12.42
N ILE A 237 -21.35 -1.09 12.34
CA ILE A 237 -22.53 -1.74 11.74
C ILE A 237 -22.32 -2.00 10.25
N GLN A 238 -21.77 -1.05 9.50
CA GLN A 238 -21.46 -1.27 8.08
C GLN A 238 -20.49 -2.44 7.88
N LEU A 239 -19.50 -2.61 8.76
CA LEU A 239 -18.53 -3.69 8.71
C LEU A 239 -19.14 -5.07 9.01
N LEU A 240 -20.21 -5.13 9.81
CA LEU A 240 -20.93 -6.38 10.12
C LEU A 240 -21.93 -6.81 9.03
N ASN A 241 -22.33 -5.89 8.15
CA ASN A 241 -23.30 -6.15 7.08
C ASN A 241 -22.65 -6.60 5.76
N TYR A 242 -21.34 -6.86 5.76
CA TYR A 242 -20.57 -7.51 4.71
C TYR A 242 -20.07 -8.87 5.19
#